data_AF-A0A6B3IC31-F1
#
_entry.id   AF-A0A6B3IC31-F1
#
_cell.length_a   1.000
_cell.length_b   1.000
_cell.length_c   1.000
_cell.angle_alpha   90.00
_cell.angle_beta   90.00
_cell.angle_gamma   90.00
#
_symmetry.space_group_name_H-M   'P 1'
#
loop_
_entity.id
_entity.type
_entity.pdbx_description
1 polymer ?
#
loop_
_entity_poly.entity_id
_entity_poly.type
_entity_poly.pdbx_seq_one_letter_code
_entity_poly.pdbx_strand_id
1 'polypeptide(L)'
;LAMPAIQAAGEGFEVYAVTDASGGVSAEAHDMAVRRMVQAGVVPITWMAVLGEWQRDWAREETVQAAAEVQAQHGGATGVAFAWEMQLLAAGRAA
;
A
#
# COMPACT_ATOMS: atom_id res chain seq x y z
N LEU A 1 -13.17 -6.92 -6.40
CA LEU A 1 -13.10 -7.38 -4.99
C LEU A 1 -14.32 -7.04 -4.12
N ALA A 2 -15.31 -6.26 -4.57
CA ALA A 2 -16.39 -5.80 -3.69
C ALA A 2 -17.26 -6.92 -3.08
N MET A 3 -17.63 -7.96 -3.84
CA MET A 3 -18.45 -9.05 -3.32
C MET A 3 -17.80 -9.80 -2.14
N PRO A 4 -16.57 -10.36 -2.27
CA PRO A 4 -15.94 -11.05 -1.15
C PRO A 4 -15.61 -10.13 0.03
N ALA A 5 -15.25 -8.87 -0.22
CA ALA A 5 -14.96 -7.91 0.86
C ALA A 5 -16.20 -7.62 1.72
N ILE A 6 -17.35 -7.40 1.09
CA ILE A 6 -18.62 -7.16 1.80
C ILE A 6 -19.06 -8.42 2.57
N GLN A 7 -18.89 -9.61 1.98
CA GLN A 7 -19.19 -10.86 2.67
C GLN A 7 -18.33 -11.04 3.92
N ALA A 8 -17.01 -10.87 3.80
CA ALA A 8 -16.08 -11.00 4.93
C ALA A 8 -16.39 -9.98 6.05
N ALA A 9 -16.72 -8.74 5.69
CA ALA A 9 -17.17 -7.75 6.68
C ALA A 9 -18.45 -8.19 7.39
N GLY A 10 -19.42 -8.78 6.65
CA GLY A 10 -20.64 -9.36 7.23
C GLY A 10 -20.39 -10.57 8.13
N GLU A 11 -19.29 -11.29 7.93
CA GLU A 11 -18.82 -12.38 8.79
C GLU A 11 -18.02 -11.88 10.01
N GLY A 12 -17.82 -10.56 10.16
CA GLY A 12 -17.17 -9.94 11.30
C GLY A 12 -15.65 -9.77 11.17
N PHE A 13 -15.08 -9.98 9.98
CA PHE A 13 -13.67 -9.67 9.73
C PHE A 13 -13.44 -8.16 9.62
N GLU A 14 -12.26 -7.72 10.03
CA GLU A 14 -11.77 -6.39 9.72
C GLU A 14 -11.20 -6.40 8.29
N VAL A 15 -11.83 -5.65 7.38
CA VAL A 15 -11.52 -5.72 5.95
C VAL A 15 -10.96 -4.39 5.46
N TYR A 16 -9.75 -4.45 4.91
CA TYR A 16 -9.10 -3.36 4.22
C TYR A 16 -9.06 -3.63 2.71
N ALA A 17 -9.57 -2.71 1.90
CA ALA A 17 -9.63 -2.81 0.45
C ALA A 17 -8.53 -1.96 -0.20
N VAL A 18 -7.51 -2.59 -0.79
CA VAL A 18 -6.40 -1.89 -1.45
C VAL A 18 -6.82 -1.39 -2.83
N THR A 19 -7.26 -0.13 -2.93
CA THR A 19 -7.95 0.39 -4.12
C THR A 19 -7.01 0.69 -5.29
N ASP A 20 -5.79 1.13 -5.02
CA ASP A 20 -4.77 1.41 -6.03
C ASP A 20 -4.12 0.14 -6.62
N ALA A 21 -4.36 -1.02 -6.01
CA ALA A 21 -4.02 -2.34 -6.54
C ALA A 21 -5.23 -3.08 -7.14
N SER A 22 -6.36 -2.38 -7.37
CA SER A 22 -7.64 -2.99 -7.73
C SER A 22 -8.36 -2.28 -8.86
N GLY A 23 -8.81 -3.03 -9.86
CA GLY A 23 -9.51 -2.49 -11.04
C GLY A 23 -11.02 -2.71 -11.06
N GLY A 24 -11.72 -1.87 -11.81
CA GLY A 24 -13.10 -2.08 -12.28
C GLY A 24 -13.16 -2.01 -13.81
N VAL A 25 -14.28 -2.44 -14.41
CA VAL A 25 -14.48 -2.36 -15.88
C VAL A 25 -14.53 -0.93 -16.42
N SER A 26 -14.83 0.03 -15.54
CA SER A 26 -14.76 1.47 -15.78
C SER A 26 -14.46 2.18 -14.47
N ALA A 27 -14.07 3.45 -14.54
CA ALA A 27 -13.87 4.30 -13.37
C ALA A 27 -15.15 4.40 -12.52
N GLU A 28 -16.30 4.60 -13.17
CA GLU A 28 -17.60 4.64 -12.49
C GLU A 28 -17.91 3.31 -11.77
N ALA A 29 -17.65 2.16 -12.42
CA ALA A 29 -17.88 0.86 -11.80
C ALA A 29 -16.94 0.62 -10.60
N HIS A 30 -15.69 1.07 -10.68
CA HIS A 30 -14.74 1.01 -9.57
C HIS A 30 -15.23 1.88 -8.40
N ASP A 31 -15.57 3.14 -8.65
CA ASP A 31 -16.05 4.08 -7.63
C ASP A 31 -17.32 3.58 -6.93
N MET A 32 -18.28 3.07 -7.69
CA MET A 32 -19.51 2.53 -7.13
C MET A 32 -19.26 1.27 -6.29
N ALA A 33 -18.31 0.43 -6.69
CA ALA A 33 -17.87 -0.71 -5.87
C ALA A 33 -17.23 -0.25 -4.55
N VAL A 34 -16.34 0.74 -4.57
CA VAL A 34 -15.70 1.28 -3.36
C VAL A 34 -16.72 1.90 -2.41
N ARG A 35 -17.67 2.70 -2.92
CA ARG A 35 -18.74 3.29 -2.09
C ARG A 35 -19.59 2.24 -1.39
N ARG A 36 -19.92 1.13 -2.07
CA ARG A 36 -20.65 0.01 -1.48
C ARG A 36 -19.84 -0.70 -0.39
N MET A 37 -18.54 -0.88 -0.60
CA MET A 37 -17.64 -1.46 0.39
C MET A 37 -17.59 -0.60 1.66
N VAL A 38 -17.44 0.72 1.52
CA VAL A 38 -17.46 1.67 2.65
C VAL A 38 -18.76 1.58 3.45
N GLN A 39 -19.92 1.52 2.77
CA GLN A 39 -21.22 1.38 3.44
C GLN A 39 -21.35 0.06 4.22
N ALA A 40 -20.62 -0.98 3.82
CA ALA A 40 -20.58 -2.26 4.51
C ALA A 40 -19.50 -2.33 5.61
N GLY A 41 -18.79 -1.23 5.90
CA GLY A 41 -17.76 -1.18 6.95
C GLY A 41 -16.35 -1.59 6.49
N VAL A 42 -16.12 -1.78 5.19
CA VAL A 42 -14.79 -2.04 4.64
C VAL A 42 -14.00 -0.73 4.53
N VAL A 43 -12.73 -0.73 4.92
CA VAL A 43 -11.85 0.45 4.89
C VAL A 43 -11.03 0.49 3.58
N PRO A 44 -11.24 1.48 2.69
CA PRO A 44 -10.38 1.65 1.53
C PRO A 44 -9.00 2.16 1.94
N ILE A 45 -7.94 1.60 1.35
CA ILE A 45 -6.55 1.94 1.63
C ILE A 45 -5.69 1.84 0.36
N THR A 46 -4.48 2.37 0.39
CA THR A 46 -3.48 2.22 -0.68
C THR A 46 -2.38 1.25 -0.27
N TRP A 47 -1.70 0.60 -1.23
CA TRP A 47 -0.68 -0.40 -0.89
C TRP A 47 0.50 0.19 -0.10
N MET A 48 0.84 1.48 -0.35
CA MET A 48 1.88 2.18 0.41
C MET A 48 1.48 2.40 1.87
N ALA A 49 0.20 2.70 2.14
CA ALA A 49 -0.30 2.81 3.50
C ALA A 49 -0.29 1.44 4.20
N VAL A 50 -0.67 0.35 3.51
CA VAL A 50 -0.54 -1.02 4.05
C VAL A 50 0.91 -1.34 4.41
N LEU A 51 1.87 -1.05 3.52
CA LEU A 51 3.29 -1.25 3.80
C LEU A 51 3.74 -0.45 5.02
N GLY A 52 3.34 0.82 5.11
CA GLY A 52 3.65 1.69 6.24
C GLY A 52 3.04 1.20 7.56
N GLU A 53 1.81 0.70 7.53
CA GLU A 53 1.13 0.14 8.71
C GLU A 53 1.72 -1.19 9.18
N TRP A 54 2.25 -2.00 8.28
CA TRP A 54 3.01 -3.21 8.66
C TRP A 54 4.39 -2.87 9.20
N GLN A 55 5.13 -1.97 8.52
CA GLN A 55 6.45 -1.56 8.97
C GLN A 55 6.39 -0.80 10.31
N ARG A 56 5.46 0.16 10.46
CA ARG A 56 5.25 1.11 11.58
C ARG A 56 6.44 1.96 12.04
N ASP A 57 7.65 1.41 12.01
CA ASP A 57 8.87 2.00 12.54
C ASP A 57 10.06 1.65 11.64
N TRP A 58 10.77 2.65 11.15
CA TRP A 58 11.94 2.48 10.28
C TRP A 58 13.20 2.08 11.05
N ALA A 59 13.18 2.13 12.38
CA ALA A 59 14.20 1.53 13.24
C ALA A 59 14.03 0.01 13.39
N ARG A 60 12.94 -0.59 12.86
CA ARG A 60 12.75 -2.05 12.86
C ARG A 60 13.58 -2.70 11.76
N GLU A 61 14.84 -2.99 12.10
CA GLU A 61 15.85 -3.48 11.15
C GLU A 61 15.52 -4.84 10.52
N GLU A 62 14.79 -5.71 11.23
CA GLU A 62 14.42 -7.04 10.73
C GLU A 62 13.62 -6.99 9.41
N THR A 63 12.77 -5.97 9.24
CA THR A 63 11.88 -5.86 8.07
C THR A 63 12.21 -4.68 7.17
N VAL A 64 13.01 -3.71 7.63
CA VAL A 64 13.26 -2.45 6.91
C VAL A 64 13.88 -2.67 5.53
N GLN A 65 14.79 -3.64 5.41
CA GLN A 65 15.46 -3.91 4.13
C GLN A 65 14.48 -4.47 3.09
N ALA A 66 13.65 -5.44 3.49
CA ALA A 66 12.63 -6.01 2.62
C ALA A 66 11.56 -4.96 2.24
N ALA A 67 11.13 -4.12 3.19
CA ALA A 67 10.19 -3.04 2.92
C ALA A 67 10.77 -1.98 1.96
N ALA A 68 12.06 -1.65 2.10
CA ALA A 68 12.76 -0.75 1.19
C ALA A 68 12.89 -1.35 -0.22
N GLU A 69 13.17 -2.65 -0.32
CA GLU A 69 13.25 -3.34 -1.61
C GLU A 69 11.91 -3.33 -2.37
N VAL A 70 10.80 -3.61 -1.69
CA VAL A 70 9.45 -3.53 -2.27
C VAL A 70 9.16 -2.11 -2.78
N GLN A 71 9.49 -1.08 -2.01
CA GLN A 71 9.31 0.31 -2.42
C GLN A 71 10.23 0.70 -3.59
N ALA A 72 11.46 0.19 -3.63
CA ALA A 72 12.37 0.44 -4.74
C ALA A 72 11.84 -0.14 -6.06
N GLN A 73 11.28 -1.35 -6.02
CA GLN A 73 10.77 -2.04 -7.20
C GLN A 73 9.38 -1.52 -7.67
N HIS A 74 8.52 -1.12 -6.73
CA HIS A 74 7.10 -0.84 -7.03
C HIS A 74 6.64 0.57 -6.65
N GLY A 75 7.47 1.38 -5.99
CA GLY A 75 7.14 2.73 -5.52
C GLY A 75 7.09 3.81 -6.60
N GLY A 76 7.41 3.49 -7.86
CA GLY A 76 7.47 4.46 -8.95
C GLY A 76 8.43 5.62 -8.62
N ALA A 77 7.90 6.84 -8.57
CA ALA A 77 8.69 8.02 -8.21
C ALA A 77 9.32 7.93 -6.80
N THR A 78 8.65 7.30 -5.84
CA THR A 78 9.20 7.05 -4.49
C THR A 78 10.45 6.18 -4.56
N GLY A 79 10.43 5.12 -5.37
CA GLY A 79 11.59 4.24 -5.56
C GLY A 79 12.77 4.96 -6.22
N VAL A 80 12.50 5.84 -7.19
CA VAL A 80 13.52 6.69 -7.83
C VAL A 80 14.15 7.66 -6.82
N ALA A 81 13.33 8.35 -6.03
CA ALA A 81 13.82 9.27 -5.00
C ALA A 81 14.66 8.55 -3.95
N PHE A 82 14.22 7.37 -3.49
CA PHE A 82 14.97 6.55 -2.55
C PHE A 82 16.35 6.14 -3.10
N ALA A 83 16.41 5.67 -4.35
CA ALA A 83 17.68 5.30 -4.98
C ALA A 83 18.64 6.50 -5.10
N TRP A 84 18.11 7.68 -5.45
CA TRP A 84 18.87 8.92 -5.50
C TRP A 84 19.45 9.30 -4.12
N GLU A 85 18.64 9.26 -3.07
CA GLU A 85 19.10 9.55 -1.70
C GLU A 85 20.18 8.56 -1.22
N MET A 86 20.00 7.27 -1.50
CA MET A 86 21.01 6.25 -1.17
C MET A 86 22.33 6.49 -1.88
N GLN A 87 22.30 6.94 -3.14
CA GLN A 87 23.50 7.33 -3.88
C GLN A 87 24.22 8.51 -3.21
N LEU A 88 23.48 9.55 -2.79
CA LEU A 88 24.06 10.72 -2.11
C LEU A 88 24.70 10.34 -0.77
N LEU A 89 24.04 9.50 0.03
CA LEU A 89 24.57 9.03 1.32
C LEU A 89 25.82 8.17 1.14
N ALA A 90 25.86 7.33 0.11
CA ALA A 90 27.05 6.53 -0.21
C ALA A 90 28.23 7.43 -0.63
N ALA A 91 27.98 8.42 -1.48
CA ALA A 91 29.01 9.37 -1.93
C ALA A 91 29.57 10.21 -0.77
N GLY A 92 28.72 10.65 0.17
CA GLY A 92 29.14 11.42 1.34
C GLY A 92 29.96 10.63 2.37
N ARG A 93 29.92 9.29 2.35
CA ARG A 93 30.76 8.42 3.20
C ARG A 93 32.15 8.15 2.61
N ALA A 94 32.35 8.44 1.32
CA ALA A 94 33.60 8.22 0.61
C ALA A 94 34.55 9.44 0.61
N ALA A 95 34.08 10.59 1.11
CA ALA A 95 34.84 11.82 1.31
C ALA A 95 35.29 11.96 2.77
#